data_AF-A0A0F7ZG93-F1
#
_entry.id   AF-A0A0F7ZG93-F1
#
_cell.length_a   1.000
_cell.length_b   1.000
_cell.length_c   1.000
_cell.angle_alpha   90.00
_cell.angle_beta   90.00
_cell.angle_gamma   90.00
#
_symmetry.space_group_name_H-M   'P 1'
#
loop_
_entity.id
_entity.type
_entity.pdbx_description
1 polymer ?
#
loop_
_entity_poly.entity_id
_entity_poly.type
_entity_poly.pdbx_seq_one_letter_code
_entity_poly.pdbx_strand_id
1 'polypeptide(L)'
;MTPPNVCRENDIKNAVIAVQEGDTIAHAARDWSLPRSTLRRRLEGAVPMQAAIENLQRLSPRQEQELAEWILAEEIAGRPPTKREVTAFAQHIASLGSIDRPISKH
;
A
#
# COMPACT_ATOMS: atom_id res chain seq x y z
N MET A 1 -15.65 1.45 -13.69
CA MET A 1 -15.50 0.65 -12.45
C MET A 1 -14.16 1.02 -11.83
N THR A 2 -14.17 1.92 -10.85
CA THR A 2 -12.97 2.27 -10.07
C THR A 2 -12.70 1.16 -9.05
N PRO A 3 -11.44 0.74 -8.86
CA PRO A 3 -11.12 -0.28 -7.86
C PRO A 3 -11.55 0.21 -6.46
N PRO A 4 -12.23 -0.63 -5.66
CA PRO A 4 -12.92 -0.23 -4.42
C PRO A 4 -12.01 0.25 -3.28
N ASN A 5 -10.70 0.39 -3.51
CA ASN A 5 -9.72 0.63 -2.46
C ASN A 5 -9.07 2.02 -2.51
N VAL A 6 -9.11 2.72 -3.65
CA VAL A 6 -8.47 4.05 -3.79
C VAL A 6 -9.36 5.17 -3.24
N CYS A 7 -10.69 5.04 -3.33
CA CYS A 7 -11.61 6.03 -2.77
C CYS A 7 -11.54 6.09 -1.23
N ARG A 8 -11.48 4.93 -0.55
CA ARG A 8 -11.62 4.85 0.90
C ARG A 8 -10.49 5.54 1.69
N GLU A 9 -9.26 5.46 1.23
CA GLU A 9 -8.13 6.14 1.90
C GLU A 9 -8.23 7.66 1.73
N ASN A 10 -8.65 8.12 0.56
CA ASN A 10 -8.84 9.54 0.28
C ASN A 10 -9.99 10.13 1.13
N ASP A 11 -11.08 9.38 1.26
CA ASP A 11 -12.22 9.75 2.11
C ASP A 11 -11.80 9.87 3.58
N ILE A 12 -10.93 8.96 4.07
CA ILE A 12 -10.38 9.04 5.43
C ILE A 12 -9.50 10.29 5.60
N LYS A 13 -8.66 10.63 4.61
CA LYS A 13 -7.82 11.83 4.65
C LYS A 13 -8.67 13.10 4.70
N ASN A 14 -9.67 13.20 3.83
CA ASN A 14 -10.58 14.35 3.79
C ASN A 14 -11.38 14.49 5.10
N ALA A 15 -11.84 13.39 5.66
CA ALA A 15 -12.54 13.40 6.95
C ALA A 15 -11.64 13.82 8.12
N VAL A 16 -10.35 13.46 8.11
CA VAL A 16 -9.38 13.93 9.11
C VAL A 16 -9.15 15.44 8.99
N ILE A 17 -9.02 15.95 7.76
CA ILE A 17 -8.87 17.39 7.50
C ILE A 17 -10.10 18.15 8.01
N ALA A 18 -11.31 17.68 7.70
CA ALA A 18 -12.55 18.29 8.19
C ALA A 18 -12.58 18.40 9.72
N VAL A 19 -12.15 17.36 10.44
CA VAL A 19 -12.07 17.40 11.91
C VAL A 19 -11.01 18.40 12.41
N GLN A 20 -9.89 18.53 11.70
CA GLN A 20 -8.85 19.52 12.04
C GLN A 20 -9.30 20.97 11.81
N GLU A 21 -10.12 21.20 10.78
CA GLU A 21 -10.75 22.49 10.46
C GLU A 21 -11.86 22.89 11.46
N GLY A 22 -12.19 22.01 12.42
CA GLY A 22 -13.13 22.28 13.51
C GLY A 22 -14.43 21.48 13.46
N ASP A 23 -14.56 20.55 12.52
CA ASP A 23 -15.71 19.65 12.46
C ASP A 23 -15.63 18.55 13.54
N THR A 24 -16.77 17.99 13.93
CA THR A 24 -16.78 16.92 14.94
C THR A 24 -16.51 15.56 14.29
N ILE A 25 -15.81 14.68 15.01
CA ILE A 25 -15.54 13.29 14.55
C ILE A 25 -16.83 12.58 14.12
N ALA A 26 -17.93 12.83 14.81
CA ALA A 26 -19.22 12.22 14.53
C ALA A 26 -19.88 12.74 13.24
N HIS A 27 -19.68 14.02 12.92
CA HIS A 27 -20.20 14.65 11.71
C HIS A 27 -19.37 14.23 10.50
N ALA A 28 -18.04 14.38 10.57
CA ALA A 28 -17.12 13.94 9.52
C ALA A 28 -17.25 12.43 9.23
N ALA A 29 -17.43 11.58 10.24
CA ALA A 29 -17.68 10.15 10.02
C ALA A 29 -18.97 9.88 9.24
N ARG A 30 -20.02 10.68 9.46
CA ARG A 30 -21.30 10.51 8.75
C ARG A 30 -21.21 11.01 7.32
N ASP A 31 -20.58 12.17 7.13
CA ASP A 31 -20.46 12.82 5.83
C ASP A 31 -19.66 11.96 4.84
N TRP A 32 -18.58 11.34 5.33
CA TRP A 32 -17.71 10.48 4.53
C TRP A 32 -18.05 8.98 4.64
N SER A 33 -19.18 8.62 5.28
CA SER A 33 -19.62 7.22 5.48
C SER A 33 -18.54 6.30 6.09
N LEU A 34 -17.82 6.80 7.09
CA LEU A 34 -16.74 6.10 7.78
C LEU A 34 -17.17 5.66 9.19
N PRO A 35 -16.65 4.52 9.70
CA PRO A 35 -16.79 4.20 11.12
C PRO A 35 -16.08 5.24 11.99
N ARG A 36 -16.75 5.70 13.05
CA ARG A 36 -16.16 6.65 14.03
C ARG A 36 -14.85 6.14 14.63
N SER A 37 -14.76 4.83 14.87
CA SER A 37 -13.55 4.18 15.37
C SER A 37 -12.38 4.28 14.39
N THR A 38 -12.64 4.25 13.08
CA THR A 38 -11.61 4.42 12.04
C THR A 38 -11.04 5.84 12.04
N LEU A 39 -11.91 6.85 12.08
CA LEU A 39 -11.52 8.27 12.14
C LEU A 39 -10.77 8.60 13.44
N ARG A 40 -11.27 8.14 14.59
CA ARG A 40 -10.61 8.34 15.89
C ARG A 40 -9.20 7.73 15.88
N ARG A 41 -9.07 6.49 15.42
CA ARG A 41 -7.79 5.80 15.32
C ARG A 41 -6.81 6.53 14.38
N ARG A 42 -7.32 7.16 13.31
CA ARG A 42 -6.51 7.96 12.37
C ARG A 42 -6.01 9.27 13.01
N LEU A 43 -6.84 9.94 13.80
CA LEU A 43 -6.47 11.14 14.56
C LEU A 43 -5.46 10.84 15.67
N GLU A 44 -5.54 9.65 16.28
CA GLU A 44 -4.58 9.13 17.27
C GLU A 44 -3.22 8.73 16.64
N GLY A 45 -3.03 8.95 15.33
CA GLY A 45 -1.76 8.71 14.64
C GLY A 45 -1.58 7.29 14.10
N ALA A 46 -2.63 6.46 14.05
CA ALA A 46 -2.49 5.15 13.43
C ALA A 46 -2.19 5.28 11.94
N VAL A 47 -1.14 4.60 11.50
CA VAL A 47 -0.74 4.46 10.10
C VAL A 47 -1.82 3.76 9.27
N PRO A 48 -1.97 4.10 7.98
CA PRO A 48 -2.94 3.43 7.13
C PRO A 48 -2.59 1.95 7.04
N MET A 49 -3.62 1.13 6.89
CA MET A 49 -3.43 -0.31 6.76
C MET A 49 -2.51 -0.62 5.57
N GLN A 50 -2.56 0.16 4.49
CA GLN A 50 -1.64 0.02 3.36
C GLN A 50 -0.18 0.25 3.75
N ALA A 51 0.17 1.37 4.40
CA ALA A 51 1.55 1.57 4.87
C ALA A 51 2.00 0.55 5.93
N ALA A 52 1.07 0.09 6.77
CA ALA A 52 1.36 -1.00 7.71
C ALA A 52 1.60 -2.33 6.98
N ILE A 53 0.87 -2.60 5.90
CA ILE A 53 1.04 -3.77 5.04
C ILE A 53 2.28 -3.64 4.15
N GLU A 54 2.62 -2.45 3.64
CA GLU A 54 3.87 -2.18 2.90
C GLU A 54 5.08 -2.59 3.73
N ASN A 55 5.09 -2.29 5.03
CA ASN A 55 6.14 -2.76 5.94
C ASN A 55 6.14 -4.28 6.17
N LEU A 56 5.02 -4.96 5.89
CA LEU A 56 4.87 -6.41 5.94
C LEU A 56 5.05 -7.08 4.56
N GLN A 57 5.13 -6.30 3.49
CA GLN A 57 5.38 -6.82 2.15
C GLN A 57 6.83 -7.31 2.07
N ARG A 58 7.01 -8.51 1.53
CA ARG A 58 8.33 -9.12 1.35
C ARG A 58 9.18 -8.41 0.28
N LEU A 59 8.55 -7.56 -0.52
CA LEU A 59 9.16 -6.74 -1.56
C LEU A 59 9.01 -5.27 -1.16
N SER A 60 10.08 -4.50 -1.32
CA SER A 60 9.99 -3.05 -1.26
C SER A 60 9.21 -2.49 -2.46
N PRO A 61 8.63 -1.28 -2.37
CA PRO A 61 7.88 -0.67 -3.48
C PRO A 61 8.68 -0.61 -4.79
N ARG A 62 9.99 -0.39 -4.71
CA ARG A 62 10.89 -0.40 -5.87
C ARG A 62 10.98 -1.78 -6.52
N GLN A 63 11.05 -2.83 -5.72
CA GLN A 63 11.11 -4.20 -6.21
C GLN A 63 9.76 -4.67 -6.82
N GLU A 64 8.64 -4.19 -6.27
CA GLU A 64 7.34 -4.41 -6.90
C GLU A 64 7.23 -3.70 -8.25
N GLN A 65 7.81 -2.51 -8.38
CA GLN A 65 7.89 -1.80 -9.66
C GLN A 65 8.75 -2.56 -10.68
N GLU A 66 9.93 -3.05 -10.30
CA GLU A 66 10.79 -3.87 -11.17
C GLU A 66 10.08 -5.16 -11.62
N LEU A 67 9.32 -5.79 -10.72
CA LEU A 67 8.50 -6.96 -11.05
C LEU A 67 7.38 -6.60 -12.05
N ALA A 68 6.70 -5.46 -11.86
CA ALA A 68 5.64 -5.01 -12.75
C ALA A 68 6.16 -4.65 -14.15
N GLU A 69 7.30 -3.95 -14.23
CA GLU A 69 7.95 -3.61 -15.51
C GLU A 69 8.36 -4.87 -16.28
N TRP A 70 8.89 -5.88 -15.58
CA TRP A 70 9.24 -7.16 -16.20
C TRP A 70 7.99 -7.91 -16.72
N ILE A 71 6.89 -7.95 -15.95
CA ILE A 71 5.64 -8.57 -16.40
C ILE A 71 5.12 -7.89 -17.67
N LEU A 72 5.10 -6.55 -17.69
CA LEU A 72 4.64 -5.78 -18.85
C LEU A 72 5.53 -6.01 -20.07
N ALA A 73 6.85 -6.09 -19.89
CA ALA A 73 7.79 -6.37 -20.97
C ALA A 73 7.57 -7.77 -21.58
N GLU A 74 7.32 -8.78 -20.75
CA GLU A 74 7.05 -10.15 -21.21
C GLU A 74 5.65 -10.28 -21.87
N GLU A 75 4.65 -9.53 -21.42
CA GLU A 75 3.35 -9.42 -22.11
C GLU A 75 3.50 -8.80 -23.50
N ILE A 76 4.27 -7.71 -23.63
CA ILE A 76 4.57 -7.07 -24.93
C ILE A 76 5.33 -8.04 -25.84
N ALA A 77 6.22 -8.87 -25.28
CA ALA A 77 6.94 -9.90 -26.01
C ALA A 77 6.08 -11.12 -26.40
N GLY A 78 4.78 -11.12 -26.07
CA GLY A 78 3.85 -12.19 -26.39
C GLY A 78 4.00 -13.44 -25.51
N ARG A 79 4.73 -13.33 -24.39
CA ARG A 79 4.95 -14.41 -23.42
C ARG A 79 4.41 -13.97 -22.04
N PRO A 80 3.09 -13.97 -21.82
CA PRO A 80 2.56 -13.61 -20.51
C PRO A 80 3.11 -14.58 -19.45
N PRO A 81 3.84 -14.07 -18.43
CA PRO A 81 4.48 -14.93 -17.45
C PRO A 81 3.43 -15.61 -16.57
N THR A 82 3.64 -16.89 -16.28
CA THR A 82 2.77 -17.65 -15.39
C THR A 82 2.96 -17.21 -13.94
N LYS A 83 1.95 -17.45 -13.10
CA LYS A 83 2.02 -17.15 -11.66
C LYS A 83 3.26 -17.76 -10.98
N ARG A 84 3.74 -18.91 -11.46
CA ARG A 84 4.95 -19.57 -10.94
C ARG A 84 6.21 -18.78 -11.29
N GLU A 85 6.33 -18.31 -12.51
CA GLU A 85 7.47 -17.50 -12.98
C GLU A 85 7.49 -16.13 -12.29
N VAL A 86 6.33 -15.49 -12.15
CA VAL A 86 6.19 -14.25 -11.37
C VAL A 86 6.65 -14.45 -9.93
N THR A 87 6.28 -15.56 -9.30
CA THR A 87 6.70 -15.85 -7.91
C THR A 87 8.21 -16.12 -7.82
N ALA A 88 8.78 -16.84 -8.79
CA ALA A 88 10.22 -17.12 -8.83
C ALA A 88 11.03 -15.82 -9.05
N PHE A 89 10.59 -14.97 -9.95
CA PHE A 89 11.23 -13.69 -10.23
C PHE A 89 11.10 -12.71 -9.06
N ALA A 90 9.92 -12.64 -8.43
CA ALA A 90 9.71 -11.90 -7.18
C ALA A 90 10.67 -12.35 -6.06
N GLN A 91 10.83 -13.67 -5.86
CA GLN A 91 11.78 -14.20 -4.88
C GLN A 91 13.22 -13.83 -5.24
N HIS A 92 13.58 -13.86 -6.52
CA HIS A 92 14.90 -13.47 -6.99
C HIS A 92 15.22 -12.00 -6.70
N ILE A 93 14.30 -11.09 -7.05
CA ILE A 93 14.44 -9.65 -6.76
C ILE A 93 14.51 -9.42 -5.24
N ALA A 94 13.67 -10.10 -4.45
CA ALA A 94 13.68 -10.00 -2.98
C ALA A 94 15.05 -10.40 -2.39
N SER A 95 15.63 -11.49 -2.89
CA SER A 95 16.95 -11.97 -2.48
C SER A 95 18.08 -11.02 -2.87
N LEU A 96 18.03 -10.43 -4.06
CA LEU A 96 19.02 -9.45 -4.51
C LEU A 96 19.00 -8.18 -3.67
N GLY A 97 17.82 -7.65 -3.33
CA GLY A 97 17.69 -6.47 -2.46
C GLY A 97 18.00 -6.74 -0.99
N SER A 98 17.96 -8.00 -0.54
CA SER A 98 18.33 -8.38 0.84
C SER A 98 19.84 -8.43 1.06
N ILE A 99 20.65 -8.58 0.00
CA ILE A 99 22.12 -8.54 0.06
C ILE A 99 22.64 -7.11 0.31
N ASP A 100 21.83 -6.08 0.03
CA ASP A 100 22.20 -4.67 0.18
C ASP A 100 21.87 -4.08 1.55
N ARG A 101 21.22 -4.82 2.46
CA ARG A 101 21.07 -4.36 3.85
C ARG A 101 22.39 -4.65 4.58
N PRO A 102 23.23 -3.66 4.92
CA PRO A 102 24.43 -3.93 5.69
C PRO A 102 24.00 -4.55 7.01
N ILE A 103 24.46 -5.78 7.22
CA ILE A 103 24.57 -6.41 8.53
C ILE A 103 25.38 -5.46 9.42
N SER A 104 24.70 -4.54 10.11
CA SER A 104 25.26 -3.86 11.27
C SER A 104 25.59 -4.92 12.31
N LYS A 105 26.87 -5.28 12.37
CA LYS A 105 27.45 -6.13 13.40
C LYS A 105 27.26 -5.44 14.76
N HIS A 106 26.63 -6.14 15.70
CA HIS A 106 26.80 -5.88 17.13
C HIS A 106 28.08 -6.57 17.62
#